data_AF-A0AA42HNY1-F1
#
_entry.id   AF-A0AA42HNY1-F1
#
_cell.length_a   1.000
_cell.length_b   1.000
_cell.length_c   1.000
_cell.angle_alpha   90.00
_cell.angle_beta   90.00
_cell.angle_gamma   90.00
#
_symmetry.space_group_name_H-M   'P 1'
#
loop_
_entity.id
_entity.type
_entity.pdbx_description
1 polymer ?
#
loop_
_entity_poly.entity_id
_entity_poly.type
_entity_poly.pdbx_seq_one_letter_code
_entity_poly.pdbx_strand_id
1 'polypeptide(L)'
;MPVLRRLFRVLLRLLLGLGAAVLVLVGWRIVVLATASTPRHAEVVQQVFRAAPLPVFTPQHLQLVRALRVWWLPVESGAPGVDPGQPLRGEPPAVQRAQQLLATDDATLATQRLAEVARWVRPFVTQAHLAPGRYAVPADMAAWLPGVQHGQFQLRAEHLALLRAAMWREVEGEALQEWLAESTEAAPLWPTPAIDGKRTYGDRSYYTIDMAEILGQPFAVDGQGRPLLDPVRVAALTALHEETLTALQVLLLYGEMGG
;
A
#
# COMPACT_ATOMS: atom_id res chain seq x y z
N MET A 1 -90.12 28.74 -2.43
CA MET A 1 -88.99 29.04 -1.51
C MET A 1 -87.88 27.98 -1.63
N PRO A 2 -87.09 27.98 -2.72
CA PRO A 2 -86.23 26.85 -3.10
C PRO A 2 -84.72 27.19 -3.17
N VAL A 3 -84.24 28.25 -2.50
CA VAL A 3 -82.84 28.73 -2.59
C VAL A 3 -81.99 28.39 -1.35
N LEU A 4 -82.59 28.09 -0.19
CA LEU A 4 -81.83 27.78 1.04
C LEU A 4 -81.43 26.29 1.18
N ARG A 5 -81.88 25.40 0.28
CA ARG A 5 -81.48 23.97 0.23
C ARG A 5 -80.29 23.69 -0.70
N ARG A 6 -79.75 24.72 -1.39
CA ARG A 6 -78.58 24.61 -2.29
C ARG A 6 -77.22 24.90 -1.64
N LEU A 7 -77.18 25.47 -0.43
CA LEU A 7 -75.92 25.77 0.28
C LEU A 7 -75.50 24.70 1.31
N PHE A 8 -76.41 23.83 1.75
CA PHE A 8 -76.10 22.80 2.76
C PHE A 8 -75.68 21.44 2.17
N ARG A 9 -75.82 21.22 0.85
CA ARG A 9 -75.41 19.96 0.17
C ARG A 9 -74.11 20.05 -0.62
N VAL A 10 -73.51 21.24 -0.74
CA VAL A 10 -72.19 21.42 -1.39
C VAL A 10 -71.05 21.44 -0.36
N LEU A 11 -71.32 21.79 0.91
CA LEU A 11 -70.31 21.77 1.97
C LEU A 11 -69.99 20.37 2.52
N LEU A 12 -70.85 19.36 2.27
CA LEU A 12 -70.59 17.96 2.67
C LEU A 12 -69.80 17.16 1.62
N ARG A 13 -69.46 17.76 0.47
CA ARG A 13 -68.63 17.14 -0.59
C ARG A 13 -67.20 17.66 -0.65
N LEU A 14 -66.79 18.52 0.30
CA LEU A 14 -65.42 19.03 0.42
C LEU A 14 -64.69 18.55 1.69
N LEU A 15 -65.32 17.71 2.52
CA LEU A 15 -64.69 17.10 3.71
C LEU A 15 -64.51 15.58 3.63
N LEU A 16 -64.70 14.99 2.45
CA LEU A 16 -64.29 13.61 2.14
C LEU A 16 -63.26 13.57 1.00
N GLY A 17 -62.53 14.68 0.84
CA GLY A 17 -61.36 14.82 -0.02
C GLY A 17 -60.06 14.65 0.75
N LEU A 18 -59.91 13.56 1.52
CA LEU A 18 -58.64 13.22 2.19
C LEU A 18 -58.49 11.75 2.61
N GLY A 19 -59.28 10.83 2.03
CA GLY A 19 -59.27 9.40 2.40
C GLY A 19 -59.19 8.39 1.26
N ALA A 20 -59.00 8.81 0.01
CA ALA A 20 -59.04 7.90 -1.15
C ALA A 20 -58.02 8.22 -2.25
N ALA A 21 -56.87 8.78 -1.88
CA ALA A 21 -55.75 9.03 -2.80
C ALA A 21 -54.40 8.46 -2.28
N VAL A 22 -54.46 7.37 -1.49
CA VAL A 22 -53.26 6.65 -1.00
C VAL A 22 -53.19 5.20 -1.53
N LEU A 23 -54.15 4.75 -2.34
CA LEU A 23 -54.19 3.38 -2.87
C LEU A 23 -54.14 3.31 -4.40
N VAL A 24 -53.34 4.17 -5.05
CA VAL A 24 -53.14 4.15 -6.50
C VAL A 24 -51.72 3.73 -6.95
N LEU A 25 -50.74 3.54 -6.06
CA LEU A 25 -49.37 3.20 -6.47
C LEU A 25 -48.68 2.11 -5.63
N VAL A 26 -49.44 1.12 -5.12
CA VAL A 26 -48.88 -0.05 -4.39
C VAL A 26 -48.38 -1.16 -5.36
N GLY A 27 -48.35 -0.89 -6.67
CA GLY A 27 -48.03 -1.89 -7.70
C GLY A 27 -46.75 -1.64 -8.50
N TRP A 28 -45.87 -0.73 -8.07
CA TRP A 28 -44.54 -0.64 -8.66
C TRP A 28 -43.60 -1.59 -7.92
N ARG A 29 -43.27 -2.67 -8.63
CA ARG A 29 -42.17 -3.58 -8.37
C ARG A 29 -40.98 -2.85 -7.77
N ILE A 30 -40.88 -2.87 -6.43
CA ILE A 30 -39.60 -2.73 -5.77
C ILE A 30 -38.88 -4.05 -6.05
N VAL A 31 -38.27 -4.14 -7.23
CA VAL A 31 -37.07 -4.96 -7.35
C VAL A 31 -36.06 -4.22 -6.49
N VAL A 32 -35.98 -4.59 -5.21
CA VAL A 32 -34.75 -4.38 -4.46
C VAL A 32 -33.75 -5.26 -5.20
N LEU A 33 -33.12 -4.71 -6.24
CA LEU A 33 -31.75 -5.09 -6.51
C LEU A 33 -31.08 -4.79 -5.18
N ALA A 34 -30.80 -5.84 -4.42
CA ALA A 34 -29.86 -5.75 -3.33
C ALA A 34 -28.55 -5.38 -4.01
N THR A 35 -28.35 -4.09 -4.27
CA THR A 35 -27.03 -3.54 -4.51
C THR A 35 -26.34 -3.78 -3.19
N ALA A 36 -25.63 -4.91 -3.09
CA ALA A 36 -24.75 -5.17 -1.98
C ALA A 36 -23.95 -3.88 -1.78
N SER A 37 -24.06 -3.29 -0.59
CA SER A 37 -23.30 -2.09 -0.27
C SER A 37 -21.84 -2.39 -0.54
N THR A 38 -21.16 -1.54 -1.33
CA THR A 38 -19.72 -1.68 -1.56
C THR A 38 -19.03 -1.77 -0.20
N PRO A 39 -18.28 -2.86 0.09
CA PRO A 39 -17.57 -3.00 1.35
C PRO A 39 -16.68 -1.80 1.61
N ARG A 40 -16.56 -1.39 2.88
CA ARG A 40 -15.65 -0.30 3.25
C ARG A 40 -14.20 -0.74 3.06
N HIS A 41 -13.31 0.22 2.80
CA HIS A 41 -11.90 -0.05 2.59
C HIS A 41 -11.31 -0.93 3.72
N ALA A 42 -11.57 -0.54 4.97
CA ALA A 42 -11.08 -1.25 6.15
C ALA A 42 -11.58 -2.71 6.24
N GLU A 43 -12.80 -2.99 5.78
CA GLU A 43 -13.39 -4.34 5.81
C GLU A 43 -12.67 -5.28 4.83
N VAL A 44 -12.40 -4.79 3.62
CA VAL A 44 -11.66 -5.55 2.60
C VAL A 44 -10.22 -5.81 3.05
N VAL A 45 -9.53 -4.79 3.57
CA VAL A 45 -8.16 -4.92 4.07
C VAL A 45 -8.10 -5.91 5.24
N GLN A 46 -9.00 -5.78 6.21
CA GLN A 46 -9.05 -6.70 7.35
C GLN A 46 -9.30 -8.15 6.91
N GLN A 47 -10.17 -8.37 5.92
CA GLN A 47 -10.41 -9.70 5.37
C GLN A 47 -9.15 -10.30 4.73
N VAL A 48 -8.44 -9.51 3.91
CA VAL A 48 -7.21 -9.96 3.23
C VAL A 48 -6.11 -10.33 4.22
N PHE A 49 -5.95 -9.56 5.30
CA PHE A 49 -4.90 -9.81 6.30
C PHE A 49 -5.26 -10.90 7.31
N ARG A 50 -6.55 -11.18 7.54
CA ARG A 50 -7.00 -12.34 8.33
C ARG A 50 -6.91 -13.66 7.56
N ALA A 51 -6.91 -13.62 6.23
CA ALA A 51 -6.84 -14.83 5.42
C ALA A 51 -5.46 -15.49 5.51
N ALA A 52 -5.43 -16.75 5.97
CA ALA A 52 -4.29 -17.64 5.82
C ALA A 52 -4.70 -18.79 4.87
N PRO A 53 -3.86 -19.18 3.89
CA PRO A 53 -2.47 -18.77 3.62
C PRO A 53 -2.33 -17.43 2.86
N LEU A 54 -1.09 -17.08 2.48
CA LEU A 54 -0.79 -15.96 1.57
C LEU A 54 -1.54 -16.16 0.23
N PRO A 55 -2.14 -15.11 -0.37
CA PRO A 55 -2.86 -15.23 -1.64
C PRO A 55 -1.93 -15.69 -2.76
N VAL A 56 -2.41 -16.49 -3.71
CA VAL A 56 -1.60 -16.90 -4.88
C VAL A 56 -1.07 -15.65 -5.61
N PHE A 57 0.23 -15.60 -5.91
CA PHE A 57 0.80 -14.50 -6.68
C PHE A 57 0.33 -14.61 -8.14
N THR A 58 -0.09 -13.51 -8.75
CA THR A 58 -0.70 -13.54 -10.09
C THR A 58 -0.13 -12.42 -10.95
N PRO A 59 -0.34 -12.43 -12.28
CA PRO A 59 0.04 -11.31 -13.13
C PRO A 59 -0.57 -9.96 -12.70
N GLN A 60 -1.78 -9.96 -12.11
CA GLN A 60 -2.40 -8.77 -11.53
C GLN A 60 -1.58 -8.23 -10.36
N HIS A 61 -1.09 -9.12 -9.49
CA HIS A 61 -0.21 -8.74 -8.38
C HIS A 61 1.10 -8.15 -8.90
N LEU A 62 1.73 -8.78 -9.89
CA LEU A 62 2.97 -8.26 -10.49
C LEU A 62 2.75 -6.88 -11.12
N GLN A 63 1.61 -6.66 -11.79
CA GLN A 63 1.28 -5.37 -12.37
C GLN A 63 1.16 -4.26 -11.33
N LEU A 64 0.54 -4.55 -10.18
CA LEU A 64 0.44 -3.60 -9.07
C LEU A 64 1.79 -3.40 -8.37
N VAL A 65 2.58 -4.47 -8.16
CA VAL A 65 3.95 -4.38 -7.61
C VAL A 65 4.81 -3.40 -8.42
N ARG A 66 4.76 -3.48 -9.75
CA ARG A 66 5.50 -2.57 -10.65
C ARG A 66 5.03 -1.13 -10.58
N ALA A 67 3.83 -0.89 -10.07
CA ALA A 67 3.28 0.44 -9.87
C ALA A 67 3.52 0.98 -8.46
N LEU A 68 4.11 0.19 -7.55
CA LEU A 68 4.37 0.63 -6.19
C LEU A 68 5.33 1.83 -6.15
N ARG A 69 5.06 2.70 -5.18
CA ARG A 69 5.85 3.89 -4.84
C ARG A 69 6.58 3.62 -3.53
N VAL A 70 7.90 3.77 -3.55
CA VAL A 70 8.70 3.71 -2.32
C VAL A 70 8.63 5.00 -1.50
N TRP A 71 8.88 4.87 -0.20
CA TRP A 71 8.98 5.95 0.77
C TRP A 71 10.11 5.63 1.78
N TRP A 72 10.69 6.68 2.37
CA TRP A 72 11.67 6.56 3.44
C TRP A 72 10.99 6.71 4.80
N LEU A 73 10.94 5.65 5.59
CA LEU A 73 10.43 5.70 6.97
C LEU A 73 11.45 6.43 7.85
N PRO A 74 11.17 7.64 8.38
CA PRO A 74 12.17 8.47 9.04
C PRO A 74 12.28 8.18 10.55
N VAL A 75 12.45 6.91 10.92
CA VAL A 75 12.62 6.49 12.33
C VAL A 75 14.10 6.17 12.57
N GLU A 76 14.76 6.90 13.47
CA GLU A 76 16.19 6.74 13.79
C GLU A 76 17.07 6.92 12.54
N SER A 77 17.76 5.88 12.07
CA SER A 77 18.49 5.89 10.78
C SER A 77 17.56 5.91 9.57
N GLY A 78 16.32 5.44 9.77
CA GLY A 78 15.34 5.25 8.74
C GLY A 78 15.58 4.00 7.89
N ALA A 79 14.63 3.71 7.01
CA ALA A 79 14.69 2.57 6.13
C ALA A 79 13.74 2.72 4.94
N PRO A 80 14.00 2.02 3.82
CA PRO A 80 13.07 2.05 2.70
C PRO A 80 11.82 1.20 2.98
N GLY A 81 10.70 1.66 2.46
CA GLY A 81 9.42 0.96 2.48
C GLY A 81 8.54 1.37 1.30
N VAL A 82 7.28 0.97 1.32
CA VAL A 82 6.24 1.44 0.41
C VAL A 82 5.47 2.57 1.08
N ASP A 83 5.06 3.58 0.32
CA ASP A 83 4.24 4.69 0.81
C ASP A 83 2.87 4.18 1.30
N PRO A 84 2.53 4.30 2.60
CA PRO A 84 1.28 3.77 3.12
C PRO A 84 0.06 4.66 2.78
N GLY A 85 0.25 5.93 2.44
CA GLY A 85 -0.85 6.84 2.08
C GLY A 85 -1.17 6.79 0.58
N GLN A 86 -0.13 6.66 -0.25
CA GLN A 86 -0.25 6.59 -1.71
C GLN A 86 0.68 5.48 -2.25
N PRO A 87 0.33 4.19 -2.04
CA PRO A 87 1.23 3.08 -2.37
C PRO A 87 1.48 2.93 -3.86
N LEU A 88 0.63 3.48 -4.73
CA LEU A 88 0.78 3.42 -6.18
C LEU A 88 1.21 4.77 -6.73
N ARG A 89 2.16 4.75 -7.67
CA ARG A 89 2.60 5.95 -8.39
C ARG A 89 1.49 6.54 -9.25
N GLY A 90 1.55 7.86 -9.38
CA GLY A 90 0.59 8.69 -10.12
C GLY A 90 -0.35 9.46 -9.20
N GLU A 91 -1.04 10.43 -9.79
CA GLU A 91 -1.96 11.34 -9.10
C GLU A 91 -3.27 10.71 -8.58
N PRO A 92 -3.92 9.76 -9.30
CA PRO A 92 -5.20 9.23 -8.83
C PRO A 92 -5.07 8.51 -7.48
N PRO A 93 -6.12 8.53 -6.63
CA PRO A 93 -6.18 7.73 -5.42
C PRO A 93 -5.89 6.25 -5.68
N ALA A 94 -5.26 5.59 -4.72
CA ALA A 94 -4.71 4.24 -4.90
C ALA A 94 -5.73 3.21 -5.46
N VAL A 95 -6.99 3.20 -4.99
CA VAL A 95 -8.02 2.30 -5.51
C VAL A 95 -8.35 2.60 -6.98
N GLN A 96 -8.55 3.87 -7.33
CA GLN A 96 -8.80 4.28 -8.72
C GLN A 96 -7.61 3.94 -9.61
N ARG A 97 -6.39 4.11 -9.11
CA ARG A 97 -5.17 3.75 -9.83
C ARG A 97 -5.07 2.25 -10.04
N ALA A 98 -5.40 1.44 -9.03
CA ALA A 98 -5.45 -0.01 -9.15
C ALA A 98 -6.51 -0.47 -10.16
N GLN A 99 -7.70 0.14 -10.17
CA GLN A 99 -8.74 -0.12 -11.17
C GLN A 99 -8.24 0.13 -12.60
N GLN A 100 -7.56 1.25 -12.84
CA GLN A 100 -6.96 1.58 -14.14
C GLN A 100 -5.91 0.57 -14.57
N LEU A 101 -5.00 0.19 -13.67
CA LEU A 101 -3.94 -0.77 -13.97
C LEU A 101 -4.55 -2.14 -14.28
N LEU A 102 -5.48 -2.61 -13.47
CA LEU A 102 -6.12 -3.92 -13.62
C LEU A 102 -7.20 -3.95 -14.71
N ALA A 103 -7.50 -2.81 -15.36
CA ALA A 103 -8.58 -2.65 -16.32
C ALA A 103 -9.93 -3.19 -15.80
N THR A 104 -10.32 -2.76 -14.60
CA THR A 104 -11.56 -3.18 -13.93
C THR A 104 -12.32 -1.99 -13.35
N ASP A 105 -13.64 -2.06 -13.39
CA ASP A 105 -14.53 -1.12 -12.69
C ASP A 105 -14.88 -1.60 -11.26
N ASP A 106 -14.45 -2.81 -10.87
CA ASP A 106 -14.68 -3.37 -9.54
C ASP A 106 -13.68 -2.80 -8.52
N ALA A 107 -14.13 -1.81 -7.75
CA ALA A 107 -13.36 -1.17 -6.70
C ALA A 107 -13.00 -2.12 -5.55
N THR A 108 -13.87 -3.12 -5.26
CA THR A 108 -13.61 -4.11 -4.21
C THR A 108 -12.51 -5.06 -4.63
N LEU A 109 -12.54 -5.54 -5.88
CA LEU A 109 -11.45 -6.34 -6.44
C LEU A 109 -10.12 -5.56 -6.46
N ALA A 110 -10.15 -4.29 -6.89
CA ALA A 110 -8.96 -3.44 -6.91
C ALA A 110 -8.38 -3.23 -5.51
N THR A 111 -9.24 -2.97 -4.52
CA THR A 111 -8.86 -2.84 -3.10
C THR A 111 -8.28 -4.14 -2.58
N GLN A 112 -8.93 -5.27 -2.87
CA GLN A 112 -8.45 -6.60 -2.47
C GLN A 112 -7.06 -6.86 -3.05
N ARG A 113 -6.86 -6.71 -4.36
CA ARG A 113 -5.57 -6.98 -5.02
C ARG A 113 -4.44 -6.08 -4.51
N LEU A 114 -4.74 -4.82 -4.21
CA LEU A 114 -3.75 -3.92 -3.63
C LEU A 114 -3.40 -4.28 -2.18
N ALA A 115 -4.38 -4.69 -1.37
CA ALA A 115 -4.13 -5.21 -0.03
C ALA A 115 -3.34 -6.54 -0.07
N GLU A 116 -3.60 -7.40 -1.06
CA GLU A 116 -2.84 -8.63 -1.27
C GLU A 116 -1.39 -8.31 -1.67
N VAL A 117 -1.17 -7.30 -2.52
CA VAL A 117 0.17 -6.79 -2.85
C VAL A 117 0.93 -6.31 -1.62
N ALA A 118 0.28 -5.65 -0.66
CA ALA A 118 0.91 -5.25 0.60
C ALA A 118 1.53 -6.46 1.32
N ARG A 119 0.82 -7.59 1.39
CA ARG A 119 1.33 -8.85 1.96
C ARG A 119 2.46 -9.49 1.13
N TRP A 120 2.49 -9.19 -0.16
CA TRP A 120 3.50 -9.70 -1.09
C TRP A 120 4.79 -8.87 -1.15
N VAL A 121 4.85 -7.67 -0.57
CA VAL A 121 6.05 -6.79 -0.65
C VAL A 121 7.30 -7.51 -0.15
N ARG A 122 7.31 -8.02 1.09
CA ARG A 122 8.50 -8.71 1.64
C ARG A 122 8.81 -10.01 0.89
N PRO A 123 7.85 -10.93 0.64
CA PRO A 123 8.13 -12.13 -0.14
C PRO A 123 8.68 -11.80 -1.53
N PHE A 124 8.16 -10.78 -2.20
CA PHE A 124 8.67 -10.32 -3.50
C PHE A 124 10.11 -9.82 -3.39
N VAL A 125 10.44 -8.96 -2.42
CA VAL A 125 11.84 -8.50 -2.21
C VAL A 125 12.79 -9.68 -1.97
N THR A 126 12.31 -10.70 -1.25
CA THR A 126 13.10 -11.89 -0.92
C THR A 126 13.33 -12.81 -2.13
N GLN A 127 12.29 -13.00 -2.95
CA GLN A 127 12.24 -14.04 -3.97
C GLN A 127 12.46 -13.52 -5.39
N ALA A 128 12.20 -12.24 -5.66
CA ALA A 128 12.32 -11.68 -7.00
C ALA A 128 13.77 -11.71 -7.48
N HIS A 129 13.90 -12.04 -8.76
CA HIS A 129 15.16 -12.05 -9.47
C HIS A 129 15.32 -10.75 -10.26
N LEU A 130 16.45 -10.09 -10.04
CA LEU A 130 16.92 -8.97 -10.83
C LEU A 130 18.44 -8.96 -10.81
N ALA A 131 19.09 -8.95 -11.97
CA ALA A 131 20.54 -8.93 -12.03
C ALA A 131 21.09 -7.53 -11.69
N PRO A 132 22.28 -7.40 -11.06
CA PRO A 132 22.98 -6.12 -11.01
C PRO A 132 23.15 -5.52 -12.41
N GLY A 133 23.03 -4.20 -12.53
CA GLY A 133 22.99 -3.53 -13.82
C GLY A 133 22.51 -2.10 -13.75
N ARG A 134 22.41 -1.43 -14.90
CA ARG A 134 21.86 -0.08 -15.01
C ARG A 134 20.38 -0.17 -15.34
N TYR A 135 19.56 0.53 -14.54
CA TYR A 135 18.12 0.52 -14.68
C TYR A 135 17.58 1.94 -14.76
N ALA A 136 16.58 2.12 -15.63
CA ALA A 136 15.90 3.40 -15.73
C ALA A 136 15.04 3.66 -14.50
N VAL A 137 15.09 4.88 -14.00
CA VAL A 137 14.25 5.34 -12.89
C VAL A 137 13.19 6.29 -13.46
N PRO A 138 11.89 6.12 -13.11
CA PRO A 138 10.84 7.02 -13.53
C PRO A 138 11.15 8.49 -13.23
N ALA A 139 10.82 9.39 -14.16
CA ALA A 139 11.20 10.80 -14.09
C ALA A 139 10.61 11.51 -12.86
N ASP A 140 9.40 11.12 -12.42
CA ASP A 140 8.73 11.61 -11.23
C ASP A 140 9.44 11.23 -9.92
N MET A 141 10.32 10.22 -9.97
CA MET A 141 11.08 9.75 -8.81
C MET A 141 12.58 10.10 -8.86
N ALA A 142 13.13 10.19 -10.07
CA ALA A 142 14.55 10.38 -10.30
C ALA A 142 15.14 11.64 -9.63
N ALA A 143 14.32 12.66 -9.38
CA ALA A 143 14.75 13.91 -8.76
C ALA A 143 15.11 13.81 -7.27
N TRP A 144 14.59 12.80 -6.56
CA TRP A 144 14.74 12.68 -5.11
C TRP A 144 15.24 11.31 -4.65
N LEU A 145 15.31 10.32 -5.54
CA LEU A 145 15.87 9.01 -5.21
C LEU A 145 17.42 9.04 -5.15
N PRO A 146 18.03 8.54 -4.06
CA PRO A 146 19.48 8.50 -3.91
C PRO A 146 20.21 7.70 -5.01
N GLY A 147 21.42 8.13 -5.38
CA GLY A 147 22.27 7.42 -6.34
C GLY A 147 21.80 7.44 -7.80
N VAL A 148 20.71 8.15 -8.12
CA VAL A 148 20.23 8.29 -9.50
C VAL A 148 21.08 9.31 -10.26
N GLN A 149 21.56 8.91 -11.44
CA GLN A 149 22.34 9.76 -12.33
C GLN A 149 21.76 9.69 -13.74
N HIS A 150 21.42 10.84 -14.33
CA HIS A 150 20.82 10.93 -15.66
C HIS A 150 19.60 10.01 -15.85
N GLY A 151 18.74 9.91 -14.82
CA GLY A 151 17.55 9.06 -14.83
C GLY A 151 17.84 7.55 -14.77
N GLN A 152 19.06 7.15 -14.40
CA GLN A 152 19.47 5.76 -14.27
C GLN A 152 20.03 5.50 -12.87
N PHE A 153 19.85 4.29 -12.37
CA PHE A 153 20.46 3.80 -11.15
C PHE A 153 21.35 2.58 -11.45
N GLN A 154 22.55 2.56 -10.86
CA GLN A 154 23.43 1.41 -10.91
C GLN A 154 23.07 0.45 -9.77
N LEU A 155 22.24 -0.55 -10.05
CA LEU A 155 21.95 -1.62 -9.11
C LEU A 155 23.20 -2.50 -8.96
N ARG A 156 23.58 -2.78 -7.71
CA ARG A 156 24.72 -3.60 -7.31
C ARG A 156 24.23 -4.81 -6.52
N ALA A 157 25.06 -5.85 -6.42
CA ALA A 157 24.73 -7.06 -5.67
C ALA A 157 24.54 -6.75 -4.16
N GLU A 158 25.30 -5.81 -3.65
CA GLU A 158 25.27 -5.32 -2.27
C GLU A 158 23.90 -4.73 -1.92
N HIS A 159 23.28 -3.97 -2.82
CA HIS A 159 21.92 -3.45 -2.60
C HIS A 159 20.91 -4.58 -2.40
N LEU A 160 20.98 -5.61 -3.24
CA LEU A 160 20.07 -6.76 -3.17
C LEU A 160 20.33 -7.60 -1.92
N ALA A 161 21.60 -7.81 -1.55
CA ALA A 161 21.97 -8.51 -0.32
C ALA A 161 21.38 -7.81 0.92
N LEU A 162 21.51 -6.49 0.99
CA LEU A 162 20.98 -5.70 2.10
C LEU A 162 19.44 -5.71 2.13
N LEU A 163 18.77 -5.51 1.00
CA LEU A 163 17.29 -5.55 0.96
C LEU A 163 16.72 -6.90 1.40
N ARG A 164 17.40 -8.00 1.05
CA ARG A 164 16.99 -9.37 1.43
C ARG A 164 17.31 -9.70 2.88
N ALA A 165 18.38 -9.13 3.44
CA ALA A 165 18.77 -9.30 4.83
C ALA A 165 18.04 -8.33 5.79
N ALA A 166 17.36 -7.32 5.27
CA ALA A 166 16.70 -6.31 6.07
C ALA A 166 15.63 -6.91 7.00
N MET A 167 15.49 -6.33 8.19
CA MET A 167 14.46 -6.71 9.15
C MET A 167 13.14 -6.03 8.79
N TRP A 168 12.15 -6.82 8.43
CA TRP A 168 10.81 -6.33 8.06
C TRP A 168 9.90 -6.32 9.27
N ARG A 169 9.14 -5.23 9.43
CA ARG A 169 8.02 -5.15 10.36
C ARG A 169 6.73 -5.47 9.61
N GLU A 170 6.17 -6.63 9.93
CA GLU A 170 4.88 -7.05 9.40
C GLU A 170 3.74 -6.26 10.06
N VAL A 171 2.66 -6.08 9.30
CA VAL A 171 1.47 -5.36 9.75
C VAL A 171 0.36 -6.37 10.04
N GLU A 172 0.41 -6.97 11.24
CA GLU A 172 -0.51 -8.03 11.63
C GLU A 172 -1.08 -7.80 13.04
N GLY A 173 -2.16 -8.51 13.37
CA GLY A 173 -2.75 -8.50 14.71
C GLY A 173 -3.14 -7.11 15.20
N GLU A 174 -2.61 -6.72 16.35
CA GLU A 174 -2.86 -5.42 17.01
C GLU A 174 -2.36 -4.24 16.16
N ALA A 175 -1.16 -4.35 15.58
CA ALA A 175 -0.59 -3.30 14.73
C ALA A 175 -1.49 -3.01 13.51
N LEU A 176 -2.11 -4.03 12.93
CA LEU A 176 -3.11 -3.83 11.87
C LEU A 176 -4.36 -3.10 12.37
N GLN A 177 -4.81 -3.35 13.60
CA GLN A 177 -5.98 -2.64 14.14
C GLN A 177 -5.68 -1.17 14.40
N GLU A 178 -4.49 -0.86 14.94
CA GLU A 178 -4.04 0.53 15.10
C GLU A 178 -3.99 1.25 13.75
N TRP A 179 -3.42 0.60 12.73
CA TRP A 179 -3.34 1.16 11.38
C TRP A 179 -4.71 1.45 10.77
N LEU A 180 -5.65 0.51 10.92
CA LEU A 180 -7.01 0.66 10.43
C LEU A 180 -7.81 1.71 11.21
N ALA A 181 -7.50 1.94 12.49
CA ALA A 181 -8.13 2.97 13.30
C ALA A 181 -7.70 4.39 12.87
N GLU A 182 -6.49 4.55 12.37
CA GLU A 182 -5.99 5.82 11.81
C GLU A 182 -6.41 6.06 10.36
N SER A 183 -6.80 4.99 9.64
CA SER A 183 -7.28 5.06 8.26
C SER A 183 -8.69 5.64 8.18
N THR A 184 -8.94 6.49 7.17
CA THR A 184 -10.31 6.97 6.84
C THR A 184 -10.64 6.69 5.37
N GLU A 185 -11.92 6.77 4.98
CA GLU A 185 -12.29 6.62 3.56
C GLU A 185 -11.77 7.79 2.69
N ALA A 186 -11.57 8.98 3.27
CA ALA A 186 -11.03 10.14 2.57
C ALA A 186 -9.49 10.09 2.45
N ALA A 187 -8.82 9.41 3.37
CA ALA A 187 -7.39 9.20 3.41
C ALA A 187 -7.10 7.75 3.85
N PRO A 188 -7.29 6.78 2.94
CA PRO A 188 -7.08 5.37 3.27
C PRO A 188 -5.60 5.09 3.48
N LEU A 189 -5.28 4.38 4.57
CA LEU A 189 -3.93 3.90 4.83
C LEU A 189 -3.81 2.43 4.45
N TRP A 190 -2.71 2.10 3.77
CA TRP A 190 -2.41 0.75 3.32
C TRP A 190 -1.40 0.11 4.29
N PRO A 191 -1.69 -1.10 4.81
CA PRO A 191 -0.83 -1.81 5.76
C PRO A 191 0.38 -2.46 5.03
N THR A 192 1.18 -1.64 4.35
CA THR A 192 2.37 -2.07 3.64
C THR A 192 3.50 -2.32 4.63
N PRO A 193 4.16 -3.49 4.61
CA PRO A 193 5.26 -3.74 5.51
C PRO A 193 6.42 -2.80 5.16
N ALA A 194 7.14 -2.37 6.20
CA ALA A 194 8.31 -1.52 6.08
C ALA A 194 9.49 -2.16 6.78
N ILE A 195 10.70 -1.85 6.32
CA ILE A 195 11.91 -2.24 7.03
C ILE A 195 11.97 -1.46 8.35
N ASP A 196 12.45 -2.11 9.41
CA ASP A 196 12.63 -1.51 10.73
C ASP A 196 13.67 -0.38 10.64
N GLY A 197 13.26 0.87 10.82
CA GLY A 197 14.17 2.02 10.74
C GLY A 197 15.21 2.09 11.87
N LYS A 198 14.94 1.42 13.00
CA LYS A 198 15.83 1.36 14.17
C LYS A 198 16.79 0.18 14.09
N ARG A 199 16.31 -0.97 13.61
CA ARG A 199 17.04 -2.25 13.53
C ARG A 199 17.05 -2.78 12.10
N THR A 200 17.49 -1.96 11.14
CA THR A 200 17.37 -2.23 9.70
C THR A 200 17.97 -3.57 9.28
N TYR A 201 19.12 -3.93 9.85
CA TYR A 201 19.91 -5.09 9.41
C TYR A 201 20.29 -6.04 10.56
N GLY A 202 19.81 -5.78 11.78
CA GLY A 202 20.21 -6.50 12.99
C GLY A 202 20.09 -5.66 14.25
N ASP A 203 20.65 -6.19 15.34
CA ASP A 203 20.46 -5.67 16.70
C ASP A 203 21.57 -4.70 17.17
N ARG A 204 22.51 -4.30 16.30
CA ARG A 204 23.59 -3.38 16.68
C ARG A 204 23.13 -1.93 16.60
N SER A 205 23.70 -1.07 17.45
CA SER A 205 23.37 0.36 17.46
C SER A 205 23.89 1.08 16.22
N TYR A 206 25.00 0.59 15.64
CA TYR A 206 25.54 1.08 14.37
C TYR A 206 25.22 0.06 13.28
N TYR A 207 24.18 0.36 12.50
CA TYR A 207 23.69 -0.52 11.43
C TYR A 207 24.77 -0.85 10.40
N THR A 208 25.79 0.00 10.23
CA THR A 208 26.92 -0.25 9.31
C THR A 208 27.75 -1.47 9.71
N ILE A 209 27.78 -1.86 10.98
CA ILE A 209 28.46 -3.09 11.42
C ILE A 209 27.69 -4.32 10.88
N ASP A 210 26.37 -4.33 11.04
CA ASP A 210 25.51 -5.41 10.53
C ASP A 210 25.59 -5.50 9.00
N MET A 211 25.57 -4.34 8.32
CA MET A 211 25.77 -4.28 6.87
C MET A 211 27.10 -4.91 6.45
N ALA A 212 28.19 -4.54 7.12
CA ALA A 212 29.52 -5.02 6.79
C ALA A 212 29.60 -6.56 6.94
N GLU A 213 28.96 -7.13 7.96
CA GLU A 213 28.84 -8.58 8.15
C GLU A 213 28.00 -9.25 7.05
N ILE A 214 26.82 -8.69 6.71
CA ILE A 214 25.97 -9.19 5.62
C ILE A 214 26.72 -9.22 4.28
N LEU A 215 27.55 -8.21 4.03
CA LEU A 215 28.35 -8.08 2.82
C LEU A 215 29.62 -8.94 2.84
N GLY A 216 29.83 -9.76 3.87
CA GLY A 216 30.99 -10.66 3.98
C GLY A 216 32.30 -9.94 4.27
N GLN A 217 32.24 -8.71 4.76
CA GLN A 217 33.39 -7.88 5.08
C GLN A 217 33.21 -7.30 6.49
N PRO A 218 33.36 -8.05 7.59
CA PRO A 218 33.24 -7.46 8.92
C PRO A 218 34.27 -6.34 9.15
N PHE A 219 34.02 -5.44 10.10
CA PHE A 219 35.06 -4.53 10.59
C PHE A 219 36.11 -5.31 11.39
N ALA A 220 37.37 -4.88 11.30
CA ALA A 220 38.39 -5.35 12.22
C ALA A 220 38.00 -4.97 13.66
N VAL A 221 38.49 -5.74 14.63
CA VAL A 221 38.26 -5.46 16.05
C VAL A 221 39.58 -5.11 16.75
N ASP A 222 39.50 -4.29 17.80
CA ASP A 222 40.63 -4.01 18.69
C ASP A 222 40.91 -5.18 19.66
N GLY A 223 41.92 -5.02 20.52
CA GLY A 223 42.28 -6.01 21.55
C GLY A 223 41.21 -6.26 22.62
N GLN A 224 40.11 -5.48 22.62
CA GLN A 224 38.95 -5.61 23.50
C GLN A 224 37.72 -6.13 22.74
N GLY A 225 37.86 -6.50 21.47
CA GLY A 225 36.77 -7.00 20.63
C GLY A 225 35.83 -5.91 20.12
N ARG A 226 36.21 -4.63 20.20
CA ARG A 226 35.38 -3.51 19.72
C ARG A 226 35.65 -3.25 18.23
N PRO A 227 34.61 -3.02 17.41
CA PRO A 227 34.78 -2.69 16.00
C PRO A 227 35.60 -1.40 15.80
N LEU A 228 36.61 -1.49 14.94
CA LEU A 228 37.42 -0.37 14.49
C LEU A 228 36.72 0.29 13.29
N LEU A 229 35.92 1.33 13.56
CA LEU A 229 35.10 2.01 12.57
C LEU A 229 35.93 3.04 11.78
N ASP A 230 36.42 2.64 10.61
CA ASP A 230 37.03 3.55 9.65
C ASP A 230 35.96 4.53 9.09
N PRO A 231 36.13 5.86 9.21
CA PRO A 231 35.14 6.84 8.77
C PRO A 231 34.81 6.78 7.27
N VAL A 232 35.81 6.50 6.42
CA VAL A 232 35.59 6.43 4.96
C VAL A 232 34.67 5.26 4.63
N ARG A 233 34.94 4.10 5.24
CA ARG A 233 34.10 2.91 5.10
C ARG A 233 32.70 3.10 5.68
N VAL A 234 32.57 3.74 6.84
CA VAL A 234 31.26 4.06 7.41
C VAL A 234 30.45 4.94 6.46
N ALA A 235 31.05 5.99 5.89
CA ALA A 235 30.37 6.86 4.92
C ALA A 235 29.93 6.09 3.66
N ALA A 236 30.77 5.19 3.15
CA ALA A 236 30.42 4.35 2.00
C ALA A 236 29.23 3.41 2.29
N LEU A 237 29.18 2.81 3.48
CA LEU A 237 28.06 1.97 3.92
C LEU A 237 26.79 2.79 4.17
N THR A 238 26.90 4.00 4.70
CA THR A 238 25.76 4.91 4.85
C THR A 238 25.16 5.30 3.49
N ALA A 239 25.98 5.68 2.51
CA ALA A 239 25.50 5.95 1.16
C ALA A 239 24.83 4.71 0.53
N LEU A 240 25.41 3.53 0.74
CA LEU A 240 24.83 2.26 0.29
C LEU A 240 23.46 1.97 0.94
N HIS A 241 23.30 2.34 2.21
CA HIS A 241 22.02 2.22 2.93
C HIS A 241 20.96 3.16 2.35
N GLU A 242 21.29 4.43 2.10
CA GLU A 242 20.36 5.38 1.46
C GLU A 242 19.95 4.92 0.05
N GLU A 243 20.91 4.41 -0.73
CA GLU A 243 20.68 3.85 -2.07
C GLU A 243 19.75 2.63 -2.06
N THR A 244 19.53 1.97 -0.92
CA THR A 244 18.57 0.85 -0.83
C THR A 244 17.13 1.28 -1.12
N LEU A 245 16.79 2.56 -0.95
CA LEU A 245 15.48 3.10 -1.37
C LEU A 245 15.30 3.03 -2.88
N THR A 246 16.30 3.50 -3.63
CA THR A 246 16.30 3.43 -5.09
C THR A 246 16.39 2.00 -5.58
N ALA A 247 17.19 1.16 -4.91
CA ALA A 247 17.29 -0.26 -5.23
C ALA A 247 15.96 -0.98 -5.01
N LEU A 248 15.22 -0.67 -3.94
CA LEU A 248 13.88 -1.22 -3.72
C LEU A 248 12.95 -0.80 -4.85
N GLN A 249 12.94 0.48 -5.24
CA GLN A 249 12.09 0.94 -6.34
C GLN A 249 12.40 0.24 -7.67
N VAL A 250 13.68 0.05 -7.98
CA VAL A 250 14.15 -0.66 -9.18
C VAL A 250 13.79 -2.15 -9.11
N LEU A 251 13.91 -2.79 -7.95
CA LEU A 251 13.51 -4.18 -7.76
C LEU A 251 12.00 -4.35 -7.99
N LEU A 252 11.16 -3.46 -7.44
CA LEU A 252 9.70 -3.50 -7.65
C LEU A 252 9.32 -3.29 -9.13
N LEU A 253 10.06 -2.43 -9.83
CA LEU A 253 9.84 -2.11 -11.24
C LEU A 253 10.18 -3.27 -12.19
N TYR A 254 11.35 -3.88 -12.00
CA TYR A 254 11.97 -4.76 -12.99
C TYR A 254 12.15 -6.19 -12.51
N GLY A 255 11.98 -6.45 -11.20
CA GLY A 255 12.10 -7.78 -10.63
C GLY A 255 11.10 -8.75 -11.24
N GLU A 256 11.55 -9.99 -11.42
CA GLU A 256 10.73 -11.08 -11.91
C GLU A 256 10.51 -12.10 -10.80
N MET A 257 9.27 -12.53 -10.63
CA MET A 257 8.87 -13.60 -9.72
C MET A 257 7.76 -14.38 -10.42
N GLY A 258 7.87 -15.72 -10.40
CA GLY A 258 6.84 -16.59 -10.97
C GLY A 258 5.50 -16.40 -10.24
N GLY A 259 4.41 -16.42 -11.01
CA GLY A 259 3.05 -16.61 -10.50
C GLY A 259 2.59 -18.05 -10.70
#